data_AF-A0A2V8FYR2-F1
#
_entry.id   AF-A0A2V8FYR2-F1
#
_cell.length_a   1.000
_cell.length_b   1.000
_cell.length_c   1.000
_cell.angle_alpha   90.00
_cell.angle_beta   90.00
_cell.angle_gamma   90.00
#
_symmetry.space_group_name_H-M   'P 1'
#
loop_
_entity.id
_entity.type
_entity.pdbx_description
1 polymer ?
#
loop_
_entity_poly.entity_id
_entity_poly.type
_entity_poly.pdbx_seq_one_letter_code
_entity_poly.pdbx_strand_id
1 'polypeptide(L)'
;DDPETQSIVPWSLGQIGDKRAIPPLIAALDADDPSKRVLVIYALEALHAKEVVPRLLTLVNDDRRSRFGALVTVSEAAKAAIATLK
;
A
#
# COMPACT_ATOMS: atom_id res chain seq x y z
N ASP A 1 -22.72 15.40 -4.87
CA ASP A 1 -22.10 14.17 -5.37
C ASP A 1 -20.84 14.50 -6.13
N ASP A 2 -19.72 14.51 -5.41
CA ASP A 2 -18.40 14.86 -5.94
C ASP A 2 -17.47 13.63 -5.82
N PRO A 3 -17.09 13.00 -6.95
CA PRO A 3 -16.22 11.83 -6.95
C PRO A 3 -14.73 12.13 -6.68
N GLU A 4 -14.31 13.37 -6.45
CA GLU A 4 -12.89 13.71 -6.24
C GLU A 4 -12.37 13.54 -4.79
N THR A 5 -13.21 13.24 -3.80
CA THR A 5 -12.77 13.16 -2.40
C THR A 5 -12.04 11.85 -2.02
N GLN A 6 -11.84 10.91 -2.94
CA GLN A 6 -11.21 9.60 -2.64
C GLN A 6 -9.70 9.48 -2.94
N SER A 7 -9.02 10.56 -3.33
CA SER A 7 -7.59 10.50 -3.68
C SER A 7 -6.63 11.03 -2.60
N ILE A 8 -7.11 11.72 -1.56
CA ILE A 8 -6.22 12.33 -0.55
C ILE A 8 -5.99 11.43 0.68
N VAL A 9 -6.88 10.47 0.94
CA VAL A 9 -6.85 9.67 2.18
C VAL A 9 -5.65 8.70 2.32
N PRO A 10 -5.05 8.11 1.27
CA PRO A 10 -3.95 7.14 1.50
C PRO A 10 -2.70 7.77 2.11
N TRP A 11 -2.44 9.06 1.86
CA TRP A 11 -1.24 9.75 2.35
C TRP A 11 -1.30 10.09 3.84
N SER A 12 -2.47 10.48 4.34
CA SER A 12 -2.59 10.89 5.74
C SER A 12 -2.57 9.71 6.72
N LEU A 13 -3.00 8.51 6.34
CA LEU A 13 -3.05 7.36 7.26
C LEU A 13 -1.67 6.75 7.55
N GLY A 14 -0.75 6.75 6.58
CA GLY A 14 0.63 6.30 6.81
C GLY A 14 1.44 7.29 7.66
N GLN A 15 1.19 8.60 7.51
CA GLN A 15 1.93 9.64 8.25
C GLN A 15 1.52 9.79 9.72
N ILE A 16 0.33 9.34 10.12
CA ILE A 16 -0.10 9.43 11.53
C ILE A 16 0.69 8.44 12.41
N GLY A 17 1.43 7.49 11.82
CA GLY A 17 2.30 6.57 12.59
C GLY A 17 1.55 5.64 13.53
N ASP A 18 0.22 5.60 13.40
CA ASP A 18 -0.65 4.91 14.32
C ASP A 18 -0.99 3.53 13.77
N LYS A 19 -0.63 2.49 14.52
CA LYS A 19 -0.93 1.09 14.20
C LYS A 19 -2.43 0.83 14.02
N ARG A 20 -3.31 1.72 14.51
CA ARG A 20 -4.75 1.68 14.23
C ARG A 20 -5.09 1.84 12.74
N ALA A 21 -4.18 2.38 11.93
CA ALA A 21 -4.33 2.48 10.48
C ALA A 21 -4.02 1.15 9.74
N ILE A 22 -3.45 0.13 10.41
CA ILE A 22 -3.06 -1.12 9.73
C ILE A 22 -4.29 -1.87 9.16
N PRO A 23 -5.39 -2.12 9.90
CA PRO A 23 -6.55 -2.80 9.33
C PRO A 23 -7.18 -2.11 8.11
N PRO A 24 -7.44 -0.78 8.11
CA PRO A 24 -7.99 -0.11 6.93
C PRO A 24 -6.99 -0.07 5.76
N LEU A 25 -5.68 0.01 6.03
CA LEU A 25 -4.66 -0.08 4.99
C LEU A 25 -4.62 -1.48 4.35
N ILE A 26 -4.76 -2.56 5.14
CA ILE A 26 -4.86 -3.92 4.60
C ILE A 26 -6.05 -4.05 3.65
N ALA A 27 -7.21 -3.47 3.99
CA ALA A 27 -8.37 -3.44 3.11
C ALA A 27 -8.12 -2.61 1.84
N ALA A 28 -7.34 -1.53 1.93
CA ALA A 28 -6.99 -0.70 0.78
C ALA A 28 -6.04 -1.38 -0.22
N LEU A 29 -5.40 -2.51 0.13
CA LEU A 29 -4.64 -3.34 -0.81
C LEU A 29 -5.53 -4.01 -1.88
N ASP A 30 -6.84 -4.11 -1.64
CA ASP A 30 -7.83 -4.58 -2.62
C ASP A 30 -8.26 -3.52 -3.63
N ALA A 31 -7.85 -2.26 -3.46
CA ALA A 31 -8.23 -1.18 -4.37
C ALA A 31 -7.88 -1.52 -5.83
N ASP A 32 -8.72 -1.15 -6.79
CA ASP A 32 -8.45 -1.49 -8.20
C ASP A 32 -7.27 -0.70 -8.79
N ASP A 33 -7.03 0.51 -8.28
CA ASP A 33 -5.93 1.36 -8.73
C ASP A 33 -4.56 0.85 -8.23
N PRO A 34 -3.65 0.44 -9.14
CA PRO A 34 -2.29 0.01 -8.80
C PRO A 34 -1.50 1.08 -8.04
N SER A 35 -1.75 2.36 -8.32
CA SER A 35 -1.09 3.48 -7.65
C SER A 35 -1.48 3.54 -6.18
N LYS A 36 -2.77 3.32 -5.87
CA LYS A 36 -3.26 3.25 -4.49
C LYS A 36 -2.65 2.05 -3.76
N ARG A 37 -2.55 0.88 -4.41
CA ARG A 37 -1.90 -0.29 -3.82
C ARG A 37 -0.45 -0.01 -3.44
N VAL A 38 0.35 0.55 -4.35
CA VAL A 38 1.75 0.89 -4.08
C VAL A 38 1.87 1.86 -2.90
N LEU A 39 1.03 2.90 -2.85
CA LEU A 39 1.03 3.85 -1.71
C LEU A 39 0.70 3.16 -0.38
N VAL A 40 -0.28 2.26 -0.38
CA VAL A 40 -0.67 1.50 0.80
C VAL A 40 0.46 0.59 1.27
N ILE A 41 1.17 -0.06 0.35
CA ILE A 41 2.33 -0.91 0.68
C ILE A 41 3.42 -0.08 1.39
N TYR A 42 3.75 1.10 0.86
CA TYR A 42 4.72 2.00 1.51
C TYR A 42 4.25 2.50 2.88
N ALA A 43 2.96 2.79 3.04
CA ALA A 43 2.42 3.17 4.34
C ALA A 43 2.55 2.02 5.36
N LEU A 44 2.26 0.78 4.95
CA LEU A 44 2.38 -0.40 5.81
C LEU A 44 3.84 -0.72 6.17
N GLU A 45 4.77 -0.51 5.22
CA GLU A 45 6.20 -0.60 5.47
C GLU A 45 6.66 0.44 6.51
N ALA A 46 6.26 1.72 6.34
CA ALA A 46 6.58 2.78 7.28
C ALA A 46 6.04 2.50 8.70
N LEU A 47 4.85 1.89 8.79
CA LEU A 47 4.25 1.47 10.06
C LEU A 47 4.89 0.21 10.67
N HIS A 48 5.87 -0.41 10.00
CA HIS A 48 6.52 -1.65 10.41
C HIS A 48 5.52 -2.78 10.70
N ALA A 49 4.44 -2.84 9.91
CA ALA A 49 3.33 -3.74 10.11
C ALA A 49 3.67 -5.17 9.61
N LYS A 50 4.37 -5.95 10.44
CA LYS A 50 4.78 -7.32 10.08
C LYS A 50 3.60 -8.26 9.83
N GLU A 51 2.44 -8.00 10.44
CA GLU A 51 1.21 -8.76 10.23
C GLU A 51 0.68 -8.72 8.80
N VAL A 52 1.11 -7.75 7.97
CA VAL A 52 0.63 -7.62 6.58
C VAL A 52 1.45 -8.46 5.60
N VAL A 53 2.55 -9.08 6.02
CA VAL A 53 3.43 -9.90 5.17
C VAL A 53 2.65 -10.98 4.38
N PRO A 54 1.73 -11.75 4.97
CA PRO A 54 0.91 -12.71 4.21
C PRO A 54 0.08 -12.04 3.12
N ARG A 55 -0.38 -10.81 3.36
CA ARG A 55 -1.16 -10.05 2.39
C ARG A 55 -0.29 -9.52 1.26
N LEU A 56 0.91 -9.00 1.56
CA LEU A 56 1.87 -8.58 0.53
C LEU A 56 2.30 -9.73 -0.37
N LEU A 57 2.41 -10.95 0.18
CA LEU A 57 2.73 -12.15 -0.61
C LEU A 57 1.69 -12.42 -1.71
N THR A 58 0.43 -12.02 -1.53
CA THR A 58 -0.58 -12.16 -2.59
C THR A 58 -0.38 -11.20 -3.76
N LEU A 59 0.41 -10.13 -3.56
CA LEU A 59 0.63 -9.06 -4.52
C LEU A 59 1.97 -9.16 -5.26
N VAL A 60 2.83 -10.12 -4.92
CA VAL A 60 4.17 -10.29 -5.54
C VAL A 60 4.14 -10.67 -7.02
N ASN A 61 2.96 -10.99 -7.56
CA ASN A 61 2.70 -11.28 -8.97
C ASN A 61 1.84 -10.20 -9.65
N ASP A 62 1.50 -9.11 -8.96
CA ASP A 62 0.73 -7.99 -9.52
C ASP A 62 1.68 -7.02 -10.25
N ASP A 63 1.88 -7.24 -11.55
CA ASP A 63 2.78 -6.44 -12.38
C ASP A 63 2.16 -5.13 -12.89
N ARG A 64 1.02 -4.72 -12.33
CA ARG A 64 0.44 -3.44 -12.66
C ARG A 64 1.32 -2.32 -12.13
N ARG A 65 1.64 -1.36 -12.99
CA ARG A 65 2.49 -0.22 -12.67
C ARG A 65 1.68 0.90 -12.04
N SER A 66 2.22 1.50 -10.98
CA SER A 66 1.69 2.74 -10.44
C SER A 66 1.83 3.86 -11.48
N ARG A 67 0.82 4.73 -11.57
CA ARG A 67 0.84 5.89 -12.48
C ARG A 67 1.53 7.13 -11.88
N PHE A 68 2.00 7.06 -10.63
CA PHE A 68 2.67 8.15 -9.93
C PHE A 68 4.07 7.73 -9.46
N GLY A 69 5.05 8.63 -9.47
CA GLY A 69 6.43 8.37 -9.01
C GLY A 69 7.28 7.57 -9.99
N ALA A 70 8.08 6.62 -9.49
CA ALA A 70 9.10 5.89 -10.24
C ALA A 70 8.60 4.74 -11.13
N LEU A 71 7.30 4.71 -11.49
CA LEU A 71 6.68 3.64 -12.32
C LEU A 71 6.92 2.21 -11.76
N VAL A 72 6.95 2.08 -10.44
CA VAL A 72 7.17 0.80 -9.75
C VAL A 72 5.93 -0.08 -9.90
N THR A 73 6.13 -1.40 -10.04
CA THR A 73 4.99 -2.33 -10.02
C THR A 73 4.51 -2.60 -8.60
N VAL A 74 3.24 -3.00 -8.45
CA VAL A 74 2.73 -3.47 -7.17
C VAL A 74 3.57 -4.66 -6.66
N SER A 75 4.01 -5.54 -7.55
CA SER A 75 4.88 -6.68 -7.25
C SER A 75 6.25 -6.28 -6.70
N GLU A 76 6.89 -5.25 -7.27
CA GLU A 76 8.17 -4.72 -6.79
C GLU A 76 8.03 -4.07 -5.42
N ALA A 77 7.02 -3.23 -5.24
CA ALA A 77 6.73 -2.59 -3.95
C ALA A 77 6.46 -3.64 -2.86
N ALA A 78 5.65 -4.66 -3.18
CA ALA A 78 5.35 -5.75 -2.24
C ALA A 78 6.60 -6.54 -1.84
N LYS A 79 7.47 -6.88 -2.80
CA LYS A 79 8.73 -7.60 -2.54
C LYS A 79 9.67 -6.78 -1.65
N ALA A 80 9.80 -5.48 -1.93
CA ALA A 80 10.62 -4.56 -1.14
C ALA A 80 10.11 -4.48 0.31
N ALA A 81 8.81 -4.22 0.49
CA ALA A 81 8.21 -4.16 1.81
C ALA A 81 8.32 -5.49 2.59
N ILE A 82 8.16 -6.64 1.93
CA ILE A 82 8.39 -7.95 2.57
C ILE A 82 9.85 -8.08 3.04
N ALA A 83 10.82 -7.62 2.24
CA ALA A 83 12.22 -7.68 2.62
C ALA A 83 12.54 -6.79 3.83
N THR A 84 11.93 -5.62 3.91
CA THR A 84 12.08 -4.68 5.05
C THR A 84 11.38 -5.18 6.32
N LEU A 85 10.21 -5.83 6.18
CA LEU A 85 9.39 -6.29 7.30
C LEU A 85 9.81 -7.64 7.91
N LYS A 86 10.72 -8.37 7.26
CA LYS A 86 11.39 -9.57 7.83
C LYS A 86 12.17 -9.18 9.08
#